data_AF-A0A1L8D3X7-F1
#
_entry.id   AF-A0A1L8D3X7-F1
#
_cell.length_a   1.000
_cell.length_b   1.000
_cell.length_c   1.000
_cell.angle_alpha   90.00
_cell.angle_beta   90.00
_cell.angle_gamma   90.00
#
_symmetry.space_group_name_H-M   'P 1'
#
loop_
_entity.id
_entity.type
_entity.pdbx_description
1 polymer ?
#
loop_
_entity_poly.entity_id
_entity_poly.type
_entity_poly.pdbx_seq_one_letter_code
_entity_poly.pdbx_strand_id
1 'polypeptide(L)'
;DGCGVPVFAVPLKNGALAFAKLSRPDLFSGKLKEAVETVVHSMNAYPVMVAGTGRFDTDLMGSFPGRFISKVGAEAVQIVGVLNKGIAVAVKVADGNSRALGAITLETLRQLGFISDEELKKLATHYRPVIKNHKKEIVGEIRANFTLKIY
;
A
#
# COMPACT_ATOMS: atom_id res chain seq x y z
N ASP A 1 4.83 0.59 -16.98
CA ASP A 1 5.17 1.81 -16.23
C ASP A 1 5.22 2.97 -17.21
N GLY A 2 4.58 4.09 -16.89
CA GLY A 2 4.42 5.25 -17.77
C GLY A 2 5.08 6.53 -17.27
N CYS A 3 5.84 6.49 -16.18
CA CYS A 3 6.42 7.71 -15.58
C CYS A 3 7.74 8.19 -16.21
N GLY A 4 8.26 7.49 -17.22
CA GLY A 4 9.38 7.96 -18.07
C GLY A 4 10.78 7.81 -17.46
N VAL A 5 10.92 7.17 -16.30
CA VAL A 5 12.22 6.81 -15.70
C VAL A 5 12.66 5.40 -16.13
N PRO A 6 13.94 5.02 -16.02
CA PRO A 6 14.37 3.64 -16.28
C PRO A 6 13.57 2.63 -15.44
N VAL A 7 12.92 1.68 -16.13
CA VAL A 7 12.01 0.71 -15.51
C VAL A 7 12.68 -0.66 -15.54
N PHE A 8 13.13 -1.14 -14.39
CA PHE A 8 13.61 -2.51 -14.26
C PHE A 8 12.42 -3.45 -14.02
N ALA A 9 12.30 -4.48 -14.87
CA ALA A 9 11.31 -5.53 -14.65
C ALA A 9 11.72 -6.39 -13.45
N VAL A 10 10.85 -6.46 -12.44
CA VAL A 10 11.05 -7.31 -11.25
C VAL A 10 9.83 -8.18 -11.00
N PRO A 11 10.00 -9.44 -10.56
CA PRO A 11 8.88 -10.25 -10.08
C PRO A 11 8.14 -9.55 -8.94
N LEU A 12 6.81 -9.65 -8.89
CA LEU A 12 5.99 -9.03 -7.84
C LEU A 12 6.46 -9.41 -6.43
N LYS A 13 6.81 -10.68 -6.24
CA LYS A 13 7.38 -11.20 -4.98
C LYS A 13 8.70 -10.52 -4.59
N ASN A 14 9.53 -10.13 -5.56
CA ASN A 14 10.79 -9.45 -5.30
C ASN A 14 10.54 -7.98 -4.92
N GLY A 15 9.51 -7.35 -5.50
CA GLY A 15 9.03 -6.04 -5.04
C GLY A 15 8.56 -6.10 -3.59
N ALA A 16 7.76 -7.11 -3.22
CA ALA A 16 7.36 -7.34 -1.83
C ALA A 16 8.59 -7.54 -0.93
N LEU A 17 9.55 -8.38 -1.34
CA LEU A 17 10.78 -8.61 -0.59
C LEU A 17 11.58 -7.31 -0.38
N ALA A 18 11.64 -6.42 -1.38
CA ALA A 18 12.30 -5.13 -1.23
C ALA A 18 11.63 -4.28 -0.14
N PHE A 19 10.30 -4.16 -0.15
CA PHE A 19 9.56 -3.43 0.89
C PHE A 19 9.66 -4.10 2.27
N ALA A 20 9.70 -5.43 2.32
CA ALA A 20 9.91 -6.17 3.56
C ALA A 20 11.29 -5.86 4.15
N LYS A 21 12.34 -5.77 3.32
CA LYS A 21 13.67 -5.34 3.77
C LYS A 21 13.69 -3.86 4.18
N LEU A 22 13.11 -2.96 3.38
CA LEU A 22 13.00 -1.54 3.74
C LEU A 22 12.29 -1.35 5.10
N SER A 23 11.33 -2.21 5.43
CA SER A 23 10.64 -2.18 6.72
C SER A 23 11.53 -2.53 7.93
N ARG A 24 12.74 -3.04 7.69
CA ARG A 24 13.74 -3.46 8.68
C ARG A 24 15.11 -2.86 8.34
N PRO A 25 15.32 -1.55 8.60
CA PRO A 25 16.60 -0.89 8.32
C PRO A 25 17.80 -1.54 9.03
N ASP A 26 17.56 -2.25 10.13
CA ASP A 26 18.55 -3.03 10.88
C ASP A 26 19.17 -4.20 10.09
N LEU A 27 18.57 -4.61 8.96
CA LEU A 27 19.15 -5.61 8.06
C LEU A 27 20.27 -5.05 7.17
N PHE A 28 20.49 -3.74 7.21
CA PHE A 28 21.51 -3.05 6.43
C PHE A 28 22.63 -2.50 7.33
N SER A 29 23.76 -2.14 6.73
CA SER A 29 24.91 -1.56 7.43
C SER A 29 25.50 -0.38 6.68
N GLY A 30 26.25 0.47 7.39
CA GLY A 30 26.93 1.65 6.87
C GLY A 30 25.98 2.61 6.13
N LYS A 31 26.47 3.20 5.04
CA LYS A 31 25.72 4.20 4.24
C LYS A 31 24.38 3.68 3.71
N LEU A 32 24.26 2.37 3.46
CA LEU A 32 23.01 1.82 2.96
C LEU A 32 21.92 1.83 4.04
N LYS A 33 22.28 1.56 5.30
CA LYS A 33 21.35 1.68 6.44
C LYS A 33 20.84 3.11 6.57
N GLU A 34 21.74 4.09 6.56
CA GLU A 34 21.41 5.52 6.64
C GLU A 34 20.46 5.95 5.52
N ALA A 35 20.69 5.47 4.29
CA ALA A 35 19.83 5.76 3.14
C ALA A 35 18.43 5.15 3.31
N VAL A 36 18.34 3.89 3.76
CA VAL A 36 17.06 3.21 4.01
C VAL A 36 16.28 3.92 5.12
N GLU A 37 16.93 4.27 6.22
CA GLU A 37 16.32 5.03 7.32
C GLU A 37 15.77 6.37 6.83
N THR A 38 16.57 7.08 6.03
CA THR A 38 16.18 8.36 5.42
C THR A 38 14.95 8.20 4.53
N VAL A 39 14.93 7.20 3.64
CA VAL A 39 13.79 6.95 2.73
C VAL A 39 12.53 6.61 3.52
N VAL A 40 12.61 5.65 4.46
CA VAL A 40 11.45 5.21 5.25
C VAL A 40 10.89 6.35 6.10
N HIS A 41 11.78 7.11 6.75
CA HIS A 41 11.42 8.29 7.52
C HIS A 41 10.73 9.33 6.63
N SER A 42 11.30 9.64 5.46
CA SER A 42 10.76 10.64 4.55
C SER A 42 9.37 10.26 4.03
N MET A 43 9.15 8.98 3.69
CA MET A 43 7.84 8.49 3.23
C MET A 43 6.77 8.64 4.32
N ASN A 44 7.12 8.37 5.58
CA ASN A 44 6.18 8.48 6.71
C ASN A 44 5.96 9.93 7.15
N ALA A 45 7.00 10.75 7.15
CA ALA A 45 6.92 12.16 7.56
C ALA A 45 6.22 13.02 6.49
N TYR A 46 6.38 12.67 5.21
CA TYR A 46 5.86 13.44 4.08
C TYR A 46 5.08 12.56 3.08
N PRO A 47 4.01 11.88 3.50
CA PRO A 47 3.29 10.93 2.65
C PRO A 47 2.66 11.60 1.42
N VAL A 48 2.29 12.87 1.52
CA VAL A 48 1.80 13.68 0.38
C VAL A 48 2.86 13.80 -0.73
N MET A 49 4.15 13.85 -0.39
CA MET A 49 5.23 13.88 -1.39
C MET A 49 5.42 12.53 -2.10
N VAL A 50 4.87 11.45 -1.54
CA VAL A 50 4.92 10.12 -2.14
C VAL A 50 3.84 9.96 -3.21
N ALA A 51 2.59 10.37 -2.96
CA ALA A 51 1.47 10.08 -3.86
C ALA A 51 0.54 11.26 -4.17
N GLY A 52 0.71 12.43 -3.55
CA GLY A 52 -0.22 13.55 -3.63
C GLY A 52 -1.39 13.42 -2.65
N THR A 53 -2.45 14.19 -2.83
CA THR A 53 -3.59 14.23 -1.89
C THR A 53 -4.71 13.24 -2.29
N GLY A 54 -5.45 12.74 -1.30
CA GLY A 54 -6.61 11.86 -1.50
C GLY A 54 -6.30 10.51 -2.13
N ARG A 55 -5.03 10.11 -2.15
CA ARG A 55 -4.57 8.83 -2.67
C ARG A 55 -4.35 7.85 -1.53
N PHE A 56 -4.60 6.58 -1.82
CA PHE A 56 -4.47 5.50 -0.84
C PHE A 56 -3.15 5.52 -0.07
N ASP A 57 -2.00 5.65 -0.76
CA ASP A 57 -0.68 5.60 -0.10
C ASP A 57 -0.55 6.73 0.94
N THR A 58 -0.99 7.93 0.57
CA THR A 58 -0.98 9.10 1.44
C THR A 58 -1.88 8.89 2.65
N ASP A 59 -3.11 8.43 2.39
CA ASP A 59 -4.12 8.28 3.44
C ASP A 59 -3.77 7.13 4.39
N LEU A 60 -3.19 6.02 3.88
CA LEU A 60 -2.72 4.90 4.71
C LEU A 60 -1.58 5.34 5.63
N MET A 61 -0.53 5.94 5.08
CA MET A 61 0.63 6.39 5.87
C MET A 61 0.25 7.50 6.85
N GLY A 62 -0.64 8.43 6.44
CA GLY A 62 -1.16 9.48 7.31
C GLY A 62 -2.08 8.97 8.44
N SER A 63 -2.88 7.94 8.18
CA SER A 63 -3.78 7.34 9.19
C SER A 63 -3.03 6.50 10.22
N PHE A 64 -1.84 6.01 9.86
CA PHE A 64 -1.03 5.10 10.65
C PHE A 64 0.46 5.49 10.65
N PRO A 65 0.83 6.65 11.23
CA PRO A 65 2.22 7.11 11.25
C PRO A 65 3.16 6.06 11.85
N GLY A 66 4.26 5.77 11.15
CA GLY A 66 5.29 4.84 11.62
C GLY A 66 4.91 3.35 11.57
N ARG A 67 3.77 2.99 10.98
CA ARG A 67 3.35 1.58 10.84
C ARG A 67 3.55 1.01 9.44
N PHE A 68 3.41 1.85 8.41
CA PHE A 68 3.45 1.40 7.03
C PHE A 68 4.30 2.31 6.15
N ILE A 69 4.86 1.73 5.08
CA ILE A 69 5.25 2.45 3.87
C ILE A 69 4.45 1.87 2.71
N SER A 70 3.91 2.71 1.85
CA SER A 70 3.09 2.24 0.72
C SER A 70 3.43 2.97 -0.56
N LYS A 71 3.40 2.23 -1.66
CA LYS A 71 3.49 2.83 -2.99
C LYS A 71 2.65 2.07 -4.00
N VAL A 72 1.77 2.80 -4.67
CA VAL A 72 1.08 2.35 -5.88
C VAL A 72 1.99 2.46 -7.10
N GLY A 73 1.87 1.48 -8.00
CA GLY A 73 2.50 1.44 -9.31
C GLY A 73 1.48 1.46 -10.45
N ALA A 74 1.97 1.54 -11.67
CA ALA A 74 1.15 1.46 -12.88
C ALA A 74 0.38 0.12 -12.94
N GLU A 75 -0.75 0.12 -13.65
CA GLU A 75 -1.58 -1.09 -13.85
C GLU A 75 -2.00 -1.76 -12.55
N ALA A 76 -2.44 -0.98 -11.54
CA ALA A 76 -2.97 -1.48 -10.27
C ALA A 76 -2.05 -2.46 -9.53
N VAL A 77 -0.77 -2.13 -9.47
CA VAL A 77 0.19 -2.75 -8.54
C VAL A 77 0.24 -1.90 -7.27
N GLN A 78 0.31 -2.53 -6.11
CA GLN A 78 0.60 -1.87 -4.85
C GLN A 78 1.51 -2.72 -4.00
N ILE A 79 2.42 -2.06 -3.28
CA ILE A 79 3.23 -2.72 -2.27
C ILE A 79 3.16 -1.91 -0.98
N VAL A 80 2.87 -2.60 0.11
CA VAL A 80 2.83 -2.06 1.47
C VAL A 80 3.85 -2.80 2.32
N GLY A 81 4.84 -2.09 2.86
CA GLY A 81 5.77 -2.62 3.87
C GLY A 81 5.25 -2.34 5.28
N VAL A 82 5.29 -3.35 6.16
CA VAL A 82 4.88 -3.22 7.56
C VAL A 82 6.12 -2.98 8.42
N LEU A 83 6.26 -1.75 8.90
CA LEU A 83 7.45 -1.29 9.60
C LEU A 83 7.74 -2.14 10.83
N ASN A 84 9.03 -2.45 11.02
CA ASN A 84 9.58 -3.28 12.10
C ASN A 84 9.15 -4.76 12.07
N LYS A 85 8.37 -5.21 11.07
CA LYS A 85 7.91 -6.61 10.99
C LYS A 85 8.69 -7.45 9.98
N GLY A 86 9.39 -6.83 9.02
CA GLY A 86 10.05 -7.59 7.94
C GLY A 86 9.04 -8.24 7.00
N ILE A 87 7.81 -7.70 6.94
CA ILE A 87 6.70 -8.23 6.16
C ILE A 87 6.25 -7.15 5.18
N ALA A 88 5.89 -7.58 3.97
CA ALA A 88 5.23 -6.73 3.00
C ALA A 88 4.11 -7.47 2.30
N VAL A 89 3.10 -6.70 1.90
CA VAL A 89 1.98 -7.14 1.07
C VAL A 89 2.16 -6.55 -0.30
N ALA A 90 2.11 -7.38 -1.35
CA ALA A 90 2.03 -6.92 -2.73
C ALA A 90 0.71 -7.37 -3.35
N VAL A 91 0.01 -6.43 -3.97
CA VAL A 91 -1.27 -6.64 -4.65
C VAL A 91 -1.11 -6.29 -6.12
N LYS A 92 -1.69 -7.12 -7.00
CA LYS A 92 -1.87 -6.84 -8.42
C LYS A 92 -3.32 -7.13 -8.78
N VAL A 93 -4.01 -6.16 -9.36
CA VAL A 93 -5.33 -6.39 -9.96
C VAL A 93 -5.13 -6.81 -11.42
N ALA A 94 -5.74 -7.93 -11.82
CA ALA A 94 -5.50 -8.54 -13.13
C ALA A 94 -5.94 -7.65 -14.29
N ASP A 95 -7.04 -6.89 -14.13
CA ASP A 95 -7.57 -5.97 -15.15
C ASP A 95 -6.82 -4.63 -15.23
N GLY A 96 -5.78 -4.43 -14.41
CA GLY A 96 -4.99 -3.20 -14.36
C GLY A 96 -5.69 -2.01 -13.70
N ASN A 97 -6.94 -2.15 -13.25
CA ASN A 97 -7.74 -1.06 -12.70
C ASN A 97 -7.55 -0.92 -11.18
N SER A 98 -7.33 0.31 -10.71
CA SER A 98 -7.05 0.61 -9.30
C SER A 98 -8.28 0.63 -8.39
N ARG A 99 -9.51 0.56 -8.93
CA ARG A 99 -10.76 0.70 -8.17
C ARG A 99 -10.91 -0.25 -6.98
N ALA A 100 -10.40 -1.48 -7.10
CA ALA A 100 -10.49 -2.50 -6.06
C ALA A 100 -9.26 -2.56 -5.13
N LEU A 101 -8.20 -1.82 -5.48
CA LEU A 101 -6.88 -1.94 -4.86
C LEU A 101 -6.92 -1.63 -3.36
N GLY A 102 -7.58 -0.53 -2.98
CA GLY A 102 -7.71 -0.14 -1.57
C GLY A 102 -8.46 -1.17 -0.73
N ALA A 103 -9.58 -1.69 -1.25
CA ALA A 103 -10.39 -2.70 -0.56
C ALA A 103 -9.61 -3.99 -0.33
N ILE A 104 -8.89 -4.47 -1.35
CA ILE A 104 -8.07 -5.71 -1.27
C ILE A 104 -6.93 -5.53 -0.28
N THR A 105 -6.19 -4.42 -0.37
CA THR A 105 -5.04 -4.15 0.49
C THR A 105 -5.46 -4.01 1.95
N LEU A 106 -6.52 -3.26 2.24
CA LEU A 106 -6.99 -3.07 3.61
C LEU A 106 -7.58 -4.35 4.21
N GLU A 107 -8.32 -5.13 3.43
CA GLU A 107 -8.81 -6.43 3.88
C GLU A 107 -7.65 -7.40 4.17
N THR A 108 -6.59 -7.36 3.35
CA THR A 108 -5.38 -8.16 3.58
C THR A 108 -4.68 -7.76 4.89
N LEU A 109 -4.48 -6.46 5.11
CA LEU A 109 -3.85 -5.95 6.34
C LEU A 109 -4.69 -6.25 7.59
N ARG A 110 -6.02 -6.22 7.47
CA ARG A 110 -6.98 -6.59 8.52
C ARG A 110 -6.85 -8.07 8.88
N GLN A 111 -6.91 -8.95 7.89
CA GLN A 111 -6.80 -10.40 8.11
C GLN A 111 -5.43 -10.83 8.65
N LEU A 112 -4.36 -10.08 8.33
CA LEU A 112 -3.03 -10.28 8.91
C LEU A 112 -2.87 -9.66 10.31
N GLY A 113 -3.90 -9.00 10.85
CA GLY A 113 -3.86 -8.38 12.17
C GLY A 113 -3.05 -7.08 12.26
N PHE A 114 -2.72 -6.46 11.13
CA PHE A 114 -1.97 -5.19 11.10
C PHE A 114 -2.88 -3.96 11.21
N ILE A 115 -4.18 -4.10 10.98
CA ILE A 115 -5.19 -3.06 11.14
C ILE A 115 -6.41 -3.68 11.83
N SER A 116 -6.98 -3.02 12.84
CA SER A 116 -8.22 -3.46 13.48
C SER A 116 -9.48 -3.03 12.73
N ASP A 117 -10.62 -3.65 13.03
CA ASP A 117 -11.91 -3.25 12.43
C ASP A 117 -12.28 -1.78 12.75
N GLU A 118 -11.89 -1.27 13.92
CA GLU A 118 -12.08 0.14 14.28
C GLU A 118 -11.17 1.05 13.45
N GLU A 119 -9.92 0.65 13.29
CA GLU A 119 -8.94 1.41 12.53
C GLU A 119 -9.29 1.51 11.04
N LEU A 120 -9.96 0.49 10.49
CA LEU A 120 -10.44 0.52 9.11
C LEU A 120 -11.40 1.66 8.83
N LYS A 121 -12.14 2.16 9.84
CA LYS A 121 -13.07 3.27 9.66
C LYS A 121 -12.34 4.54 9.22
N LYS A 122 -11.07 4.73 9.59
CA LYS A 122 -10.23 5.85 9.14
C LYS A 122 -10.03 5.87 7.62
N LEU A 123 -10.15 4.71 6.98
CA LEU A 123 -9.96 4.51 5.54
C LEU A 123 -11.23 3.95 4.88
N ALA A 124 -12.41 4.24 5.42
CA ALA A 124 -13.68 3.69 4.94
C ALA A 124 -13.91 3.93 3.44
N THR A 125 -13.51 5.10 2.92
CA THR A 125 -13.63 5.45 1.50
C THR A 125 -12.76 4.59 0.58
N HIS A 126 -11.63 4.09 1.09
CA HIS A 126 -10.75 3.16 0.38
C HIS A 126 -11.14 1.70 0.61
N TYR A 127 -11.68 1.38 1.78
CA TYR A 127 -12.09 0.02 2.14
C TYR A 127 -13.37 -0.42 1.44
N ARG A 128 -14.34 0.50 1.32
CA ARG A 128 -15.62 0.31 0.61
C ARG A 128 -15.88 1.46 -0.35
N PRO A 129 -15.13 1.55 -1.46
CA PRO A 129 -15.33 2.63 -2.40
C PRO A 129 -16.68 2.49 -3.10
N VAL A 130 -17.44 3.59 -3.12
CA VAL A 130 -18.73 3.66 -3.80
C VAL A 130 -18.55 3.79 -5.30
N ILE A 131 -19.44 3.17 -6.06
CA ILE A 131 -19.53 3.30 -7.51
C ILE A 131 -20.58 4.36 -7.81
N LYS A 132 -20.21 5.36 -8.60
CA LYS A 132 -21.12 6.42 -9.03
C LYS A 132 -21.36 6.37 -10.53
N ASN A 133 -22.59 6.65 -10.96
CA ASN A 133 -22.90 6.83 -12.38
C ASN A 133 -22.48 8.23 -12.87
N HIS A 134 -22.70 8.52 -14.16
CA HIS A 134 -22.41 9.84 -14.75
C HIS A 134 -23.19 11.00 -14.09
N LYS A 135 -24.35 10.73 -13.46
CA LYS A 135 -25.13 11.71 -12.69
C LYS A 135 -24.62 11.88 -11.24
N LYS A 136 -23.54 11.20 -10.86
CA LYS A 136 -22.95 11.16 -9.51
C LYS A 136 -23.81 10.46 -8.45
N GLU A 137 -24.83 9.73 -8.87
CA GLU A 137 -25.66 8.91 -7.98
C GLU A 137 -24.91 7.62 -7.61
N ILE A 138 -25.04 7.17 -6.38
CA ILE A 138 -24.45 5.91 -5.92
C ILE A 138 -25.24 4.76 -6.53
N VAL A 139 -24.55 3.89 -7.26
CA VAL A 139 -25.13 2.71 -7.94
C VAL A 139 -24.55 1.39 -7.45
N GLY A 140 -23.63 1.43 -6.49
CA GLY A 140 -23.04 0.25 -5.87
C GLY A 140 -21.83 0.57 -5.01
N GLU A 141 -21.15 -0.48 -4.54
CA GLU A 141 -19.87 -0.38 -3.83
C GLU A 141 -19.00 -1.58 -4.16
N ILE A 142 -17.69 -1.43 -3.95
CA ILE A 142 -16.72 -2.51 -4.11
C ILE A 142 -16.42 -3.10 -2.73
N ARG A 143 -16.41 -4.44 -2.65
CA ARG A 143 -16.06 -5.18 -1.44
C ARG A 143 -15.00 -6.22 -1.77
N ALA A 144 -14.01 -6.35 -0.90
CA ALA A 144 -13.15 -7.52 -0.90
C ALA A 144 -13.94 -8.73 -0.39
N ASN A 145 -13.87 -9.86 -1.12
CA ASN A 145 -14.54 -11.09 -0.73
C ASN A 145 -13.56 -12.27 -0.86
N PHE A 146 -12.68 -12.42 0.12
CA PHE A 146 -11.72 -13.51 0.18
C PHE A 146 -11.31 -13.80 1.64
N THR A 147 -10.76 -14.99 1.87
CA THR A 147 -10.04 -15.35 3.10
C THR A 147 -8.60 -15.68 2.73
N LEU A 148 -7.64 -15.05 3.39
CA LEU A 148 -6.22 -15.31 3.23
C LEU A 148 -5.92 -16.75 3.66
N LYS A 149 -5.14 -17.43 2.84
CA LYS A 149 -4.55 -18.72 3.18
C LYS A 149 -3.09 -18.48 3.54
N ILE A 150 -2.74 -18.76 4.78
CA ILE A 150 -1.36 -18.72 5.27
C ILE A 150 -0.85 -20.16 5.20
N TYR A 151 0.23 -20.38 4.45
CA TYR A 151 0.88 -21.67 4.28
C TYR A 151 2.20 -21.69 5.05
#